data_AF-A0A397IMD5-F1
#
_entry.id   AF-A0A397IMD5-F1
#
_cell.length_a   1.000
_cell.length_b   1.000
_cell.length_c   1.000
_cell.angle_alpha   90.00
_cell.angle_beta   90.00
_cell.angle_gamma   90.00
#
_symmetry.space_group_name_H-M   'P 1'
#
loop_
_entity.id
_entity.type
_entity.pdbx_description
1 polymer ?
#
loop_
_entity_poly.entity_id
_entity_poly.type
_entity_poly.pdbx_seq_one_letter_code
_entity_poly.pdbx_strand_id
1 'polypeptide(L)'
;MNTVYQINDHLTWVAQKHDVITKLLLSLKRKINKKYKVTGAEIIKMLQRRHWSRHRVNNIGNQGPRAVINDSRRKLKNTAMNDKKKRRRRAVDFMMQGGNKYIKRYLKKDLSKILNNSDYYSEEWEETDDGTTATARTAAASTSATRTTTIIDSDNDTDNNNNNNNNNNMVQLI
;
A
#
# COMPACT_ATOMS: atom_id res chain seq x y z
N MET A 1 -26.34 -14.88 20.10
CA MET A 1 -25.22 -14.06 19.57
C MET A 1 -24.18 -15.00 18.97
N ASN A 2 -23.85 -14.89 17.68
CA ASN A 2 -22.74 -15.66 17.10
C ASN A 2 -21.44 -14.90 17.38
N THR A 3 -20.72 -15.30 18.43
CA THR A 3 -19.36 -14.83 18.71
C THR A 3 -18.44 -15.24 17.55
N VAL A 4 -18.12 -14.28 16.69
CA VAL A 4 -17.17 -14.49 15.58
C VAL A 4 -15.77 -14.55 16.19
N TYR A 5 -15.16 -15.74 16.17
CA TYR A 5 -13.77 -15.90 16.59
C TYR A 5 -12.84 -15.05 15.73
N GLN A 6 -11.93 -14.32 16.37
CA GLN A 6 -10.93 -13.48 15.72
C GLN A 6 -9.52 -14.01 15.97
N ILE A 7 -8.68 -13.98 14.95
CA ILE A 7 -7.26 -14.32 15.08
C ILE A 7 -6.55 -13.16 15.78
N ASN A 8 -5.80 -13.46 16.82
CA ASN A 8 -5.05 -12.46 17.55
C ASN A 8 -3.71 -12.20 16.87
N ASP A 9 -3.51 -10.99 16.36
CA ASP A 9 -2.30 -10.61 15.65
C ASP A 9 -1.08 -10.42 16.58
N HIS A 10 -1.27 -10.41 17.92
CA HIS A 10 -0.21 -10.38 18.93
C HIS A 10 0.34 -11.77 19.28
N LEU A 11 -0.47 -12.83 19.08
CA LEU A 11 -0.04 -14.21 19.35
C LEU A 11 0.64 -14.82 18.12
N THR A 12 1.60 -15.71 18.34
CA THR A 12 2.22 -16.48 17.26
C THR A 12 1.19 -17.44 16.65
N TRP A 13 1.38 -17.80 15.38
CA TRP A 13 0.47 -18.75 14.70
C TRP A 13 0.38 -20.08 15.47
N VAL A 14 1.52 -20.56 15.98
CA VAL A 14 1.62 -21.83 16.73
C VAL A 14 0.75 -21.78 17.99
N ALA A 15 0.81 -20.68 18.75
CA ALA A 15 0.10 -20.54 20.02
C ALA A 15 -1.43 -20.58 19.88
N GLN A 16 -1.97 -20.13 18.74
CA GLN A 16 -3.42 -20.06 18.52
C GLN A 16 -3.94 -21.02 17.43
N LYS A 17 -3.06 -21.83 16.82
CA LYS A 17 -3.39 -22.70 15.68
C LYS A 17 -4.57 -23.62 15.99
N HIS A 18 -4.57 -24.22 17.19
CA HIS A 18 -5.61 -25.15 17.59
C HIS A 18 -6.98 -24.48 17.63
N ASP A 19 -7.08 -23.32 18.28
CA ASP A 19 -8.30 -22.52 18.36
C ASP A 19 -8.78 -22.02 16.98
N VAL A 20 -7.86 -21.62 16.11
CA VAL A 20 -8.19 -21.25 14.72
C VAL A 20 -8.81 -22.42 13.96
N ILE A 21 -8.28 -23.63 14.13
CA ILE A 21 -8.80 -24.83 13.47
C ILE A 21 -10.17 -25.23 14.06
N THR A 22 -10.34 -25.20 15.37
CA THR A 22 -11.57 -25.67 16.01
C THR A 22 -12.71 -24.66 15.89
N LYS A 23 -12.44 -23.37 16.11
CA LYS A 23 -13.47 -22.32 16.20
C LYS A 23 -13.74 -21.63 14.86
N LEU A 24 -12.71 -21.41 14.04
CA LEU A 24 -12.82 -20.56 12.84
C LEU A 24 -12.89 -21.35 11.52
N LEU A 25 -12.04 -22.36 11.34
CA LEU A 25 -11.98 -23.15 10.10
C LEU A 25 -13.31 -23.83 9.78
N LEU A 26 -13.98 -24.42 10.78
CA LEU A 26 -15.23 -25.14 10.58
C LEU A 26 -16.33 -24.23 10.02
N SER A 27 -16.43 -23.00 10.56
CA SER A 27 -17.38 -21.99 10.13
C SER A 27 -17.04 -21.45 8.72
N LEU A 28 -15.77 -21.16 8.47
CA LEU A 28 -15.29 -20.70 7.16
C LEU A 28 -15.53 -21.74 6.06
N LYS A 29 -15.21 -23.01 6.32
CA LYS A 29 -15.42 -24.11 5.38
C LYS A 29 -16.89 -24.20 4.97
N ARG A 30 -17.82 -24.14 5.93
CA ARG A 30 -19.28 -24.15 5.65
C ARG A 30 -19.73 -22.97 4.80
N LYS A 31 -19.12 -21.79 4.95
CA LYS A 31 -19.50 -20.59 4.18
C LYS A 31 -18.88 -20.57 2.79
N ILE A 32 -17.58 -20.84 2.67
CA ILE A 32 -16.82 -20.77 1.42
C ILE A 32 -17.27 -21.91 0.48
N ASN A 33 -17.51 -23.10 1.02
CA ASN A 33 -17.87 -24.27 0.20
C ASN A 33 -19.27 -24.21 -0.41
N LYS A 34 -20.08 -23.20 -0.07
CA LYS A 34 -21.33 -22.93 -0.78
C LYS A 34 -21.10 -22.44 -2.21
N LYS A 35 -19.99 -21.74 -2.47
CA LYS A 35 -19.69 -21.11 -3.77
C LYS A 35 -18.39 -21.63 -4.40
N TYR A 36 -17.41 -22.00 -3.59
CA TYR A 36 -16.07 -22.36 -4.07
C TYR A 36 -15.68 -23.73 -3.53
N LYS A 37 -15.17 -24.62 -4.38
CA LYS A 37 -14.65 -25.92 -3.94
C LYS A 37 -13.24 -25.72 -3.35
N VAL A 38 -13.18 -25.38 -2.07
CA VAL A 38 -11.91 -25.15 -1.35
C VAL A 38 -11.74 -26.21 -0.25
N THR A 39 -10.54 -26.78 -0.17
CA THR A 39 -10.19 -27.75 0.86
C THR A 39 -9.87 -27.05 2.19
N GLY A 40 -10.06 -27.75 3.31
CA GLY A 40 -9.71 -27.19 4.62
C GLY A 40 -8.23 -26.80 4.73
N ALA A 41 -7.34 -27.56 4.08
CA ALA A 41 -5.91 -27.27 4.04
C ALA A 41 -5.59 -25.95 3.31
N GLU A 42 -6.28 -25.65 2.21
CA GLU A 42 -6.12 -24.39 1.49
C GLU A 42 -6.60 -23.21 2.34
N ILE A 43 -7.74 -23.35 3.03
CA ILE A 43 -8.25 -22.31 3.94
C ILE A 43 -7.24 -22.06 5.06
N ILE A 44 -6.65 -23.10 5.65
CA ILE A 44 -5.59 -22.96 6.66
C ILE A 44 -4.39 -22.19 6.10
N LYS A 45 -3.92 -22.53 4.89
CA LYS A 45 -2.80 -21.82 4.23
C LYS A 45 -3.12 -20.34 4.01
N MET A 46 -4.35 -20.02 3.61
CA MET A 46 -4.80 -18.63 3.44
C MET A 46 -4.83 -17.87 4.76
N LEU A 47 -5.37 -18.47 5.82
CA LEU A 47 -5.41 -17.89 7.17
C LEU A 47 -4.00 -17.65 7.71
N GLN A 48 -3.11 -18.62 7.56
CA GLN A 48 -1.71 -18.51 7.99
C GLN A 48 -0.98 -17.39 7.25
N ARG A 49 -1.12 -17.30 5.92
CA ARG A 49 -0.53 -16.19 5.14
C ARG A 49 -1.05 -14.83 5.59
N ARG A 50 -2.37 -14.73 5.86
CA ARG A 50 -2.98 -13.48 6.32
C ARG A 50 -2.47 -13.09 7.71
N HIS A 51 -2.39 -14.04 8.64
CA HIS A 51 -1.85 -13.82 9.99
C HIS A 51 -0.40 -13.34 9.92
N TRP A 52 0.48 -14.03 9.18
CA TRP A 52 1.88 -13.60 9.04
C TRP A 52 2.02 -12.18 8.49
N SER A 53 1.19 -11.81 7.51
CA SER A 53 1.21 -10.44 6.98
C SER A 53 0.85 -9.40 8.05
N ARG A 54 -0.15 -9.68 8.90
CA ARG A 54 -0.59 -8.79 9.98
C ARG A 54 0.41 -8.76 11.13
N HIS A 55 0.85 -9.95 11.56
CA HIS A 55 1.83 -10.11 12.61
C HIS A 55 3.16 -9.41 12.30
N ARG A 56 3.60 -9.41 11.03
CA ARG A 56 4.77 -8.62 10.60
C ARG A 56 4.58 -7.13 10.87
N VAL A 57 3.40 -6.57 10.58
CA VAL A 57 3.10 -5.15 10.81
C VAL A 57 3.11 -4.85 12.31
N ASN A 58 2.49 -5.71 13.12
CA ASN A 58 2.49 -5.56 14.58
C ASN A 58 3.92 -5.64 15.14
N ASN A 59 4.73 -6.58 14.68
CA ASN A 59 6.12 -6.71 15.13
C ASN A 59 6.96 -5.48 14.79
N ILE A 60 6.75 -4.86 13.63
CA ILE A 60 7.40 -3.58 13.27
C ILE A 60 6.94 -2.47 14.23
N GLY A 61 5.65 -2.41 14.57
CA GLY A 61 5.14 -1.46 15.56
C GLY A 61 5.75 -1.67 16.96
N ASN A 62 5.85 -2.93 17.41
CA ASN A 62 6.42 -3.30 18.70
C ASN A 62 7.92 -3.03 18.81
N GLN A 63 8.65 -2.91 17.69
CA GLN A 63 10.05 -2.49 17.66
C GLN A 63 10.25 -0.98 17.91
N GLY A 64 9.16 -0.21 17.95
CA GLY A 64 9.15 1.21 18.26
C GLY A 64 9.12 2.14 17.03
N PRO A 65 8.98 3.45 17.26
CA PRO A 65 8.69 4.43 16.20
C PRO A 65 9.72 4.47 15.06
N ARG A 66 11.01 4.27 15.39
CA ARG A 66 12.09 4.27 14.39
C ARG A 66 11.96 3.12 13.40
N ALA A 67 11.54 1.94 13.84
CA ALA A 67 11.32 0.78 12.97
C ALA A 67 10.15 1.02 12.01
N VAL A 68 9.07 1.64 12.49
CA VAL A 68 7.90 2.03 11.67
C VAL A 68 8.28 3.03 10.57
N ILE A 69 9.08 4.04 10.91
CA ILE A 69 9.57 5.03 9.94
C ILE A 69 10.46 4.36 8.88
N ASN A 70 11.38 3.50 9.29
CA ASN A 70 12.28 2.79 8.39
C ASN A 70 11.52 1.84 7.43
N ASP A 71 10.51 1.10 7.92
CA ASP A 71 9.66 0.26 7.07
C ASP A 71 8.87 1.09 6.05
N SER A 72 8.38 2.26 6.47
CA SER A 72 7.67 3.19 5.59
C SER A 72 8.60 3.72 4.48
N ARG A 73 9.82 4.14 4.82
CA ARG A 73 10.85 4.55 3.85
C ARG A 73 11.17 3.43 2.86
N ARG A 74 11.36 2.20 3.36
CA ARG A 74 11.60 1.02 2.53
C ARG A 74 10.46 0.76 1.56
N LYS A 75 9.20 0.81 2.03
CA LYS A 75 8.01 0.66 1.18
C LYS A 75 7.94 1.72 0.09
N LEU A 76 8.21 2.98 0.44
CA LEU A 76 8.22 4.09 -0.52
C LEU A 76 9.26 3.86 -1.62
N LYS A 77 10.51 3.53 -1.26
CA LYS A 77 11.58 3.22 -2.23
C LYS A 77 11.21 2.05 -3.14
N ASN A 78 10.64 0.98 -2.57
CA ASN A 78 10.22 -0.18 -3.34
C ASN A 78 9.08 0.15 -4.34
N THR A 79 8.10 0.95 -3.92
CA THR A 79 7.01 1.40 -4.80
C THR A 79 7.55 2.26 -5.93
N ALA A 80 8.37 3.26 -5.63
CA ALA A 80 8.98 4.13 -6.64
C ALA A 80 9.77 3.33 -7.68
N MET A 81 10.57 2.37 -7.24
CA MET A 81 11.32 1.48 -8.14
C MET A 81 10.40 0.58 -8.98
N ASN A 82 9.36 0.01 -8.39
CA ASN A 82 8.39 -0.80 -9.12
C ASN A 82 7.66 0.02 -10.18
N ASP A 83 7.25 1.25 -9.87
CA ASP A 83 6.56 2.12 -10.81
C ASP A 83 7.49 2.61 -11.93
N LYS A 84 8.78 2.85 -11.62
CA LYS A 84 9.82 3.06 -12.64
C LYS A 84 9.92 1.86 -13.60
N LYS A 85 9.94 0.63 -13.08
CA LYS A 85 9.94 -0.61 -13.89
C LYS A 85 8.68 -0.75 -14.75
N LYS A 86 7.50 -0.41 -14.23
CA LYS A 86 6.24 -0.43 -15.00
C LYS A 86 6.25 0.61 -16.12
N ARG A 87 6.72 1.83 -15.84
CA ARG A 87 6.83 2.91 -16.84
C ARG A 87 7.77 2.53 -17.98
N ARG A 88 8.95 1.97 -17.67
CA ARG A 88 9.89 1.48 -18.68
C ARG A 88 9.27 0.41 -19.57
N ARG A 89 8.57 -0.57 -18.99
CA ARG A 89 7.85 -1.61 -19.75
C ARG A 89 6.83 -1.01 -20.71
N ARG A 90 5.95 -0.13 -20.21
CA ARG A 90 4.93 0.55 -21.03
C ARG A 90 5.54 1.35 -22.17
N ALA A 91 6.63 2.08 -21.93
CA ALA A 91 7.33 2.85 -22.96
C ALA A 91 7.92 1.94 -24.04
N VAL A 92 8.57 0.84 -23.64
CA VAL A 92 9.12 -0.13 -24.58
C VAL A 92 8.02 -0.84 -25.39
N ASP A 93 6.91 -1.23 -24.74
CA ASP A 93 5.77 -1.86 -25.41
C ASP A 93 5.20 -0.92 -26.48
N PHE A 94 5.04 0.37 -26.16
CA PHE A 94 4.62 1.40 -27.10
C PHE A 94 5.60 1.57 -28.28
N MET A 95 6.90 1.65 -28.00
CA MET A 95 7.94 1.76 -29.04
C MET A 95 8.01 0.52 -29.94
N MET A 96 7.74 -0.67 -29.38
CA MET A 96 7.72 -1.93 -30.12
C MET A 96 6.53 -1.98 -31.09
N GLN A 97 5.35 -1.55 -30.63
CA GLN A 97 4.15 -1.41 -31.46
C GLN A 97 4.37 -0.39 -32.59
N GLY A 98 4.95 0.77 -32.28
CA GLY A 98 5.32 1.79 -33.26
C GLY A 98 6.49 1.41 -34.18
N GLY A 99 7.00 0.19 -34.09
CA GLY A 99 8.02 -0.32 -35.00
C GLY A 99 9.40 0.32 -34.86
N ASN A 100 9.71 0.92 -33.70
CA ASN A 100 10.95 1.67 -33.47
C ASN A 100 12.21 0.84 -33.79
N LYS A 101 13.06 1.38 -34.69
CA LYS A 101 14.27 0.70 -35.18
C LYS A 101 15.28 0.32 -34.11
N TYR A 102 15.37 1.09 -33.02
CA TYR A 102 16.36 0.86 -31.96
C TYR A 102 15.92 -0.23 -30.99
N ILE A 103 14.65 -0.23 -30.61
CA ILE A 103 14.10 -1.23 -29.70
C ILE A 103 14.06 -2.62 -30.35
N LYS A 104 13.80 -2.70 -31.66
CA LYS A 104 13.83 -3.95 -32.44
C LYS A 104 15.21 -4.62 -32.52
N ARG A 105 16.31 -3.91 -32.24
CA ARG A 105 17.66 -4.51 -32.23
C ARG A 105 17.86 -5.49 -31.08
N TYR A 106 17.10 -5.34 -29.99
CA TYR A 106 17.21 -6.19 -28.83
C TYR A 106 16.27 -7.39 -28.95
N LEU A 107 16.77 -8.58 -28.64
CA LEU A 107 15.91 -9.75 -28.50
C LEU A 107 15.02 -9.58 -27.26
N LYS A 108 13.79 -10.07 -27.30
CA LYS A 108 12.81 -9.94 -26.20
C LYS A 108 13.36 -10.42 -24.84
N LYS A 109 14.21 -11.46 -24.83
CA LYS A 109 14.83 -11.99 -23.60
C LYS A 109 15.77 -10.96 -22.94
N ASP A 110 16.57 -10.27 -23.75
CA ASP A 110 17.56 -9.31 -23.26
C ASP A 110 16.87 -8.03 -22.80
N LEU A 111 15.84 -7.61 -23.56
CA LEU A 111 14.97 -6.50 -23.20
C LEU A 111 14.26 -6.75 -21.87
N SER A 112 13.73 -7.96 -21.65
CA SER A 112 13.14 -8.35 -20.36
C SER A 112 14.15 -8.26 -19.21
N LYS A 113 15.40 -8.72 -19.42
CA LYS A 113 16.47 -8.61 -18.42
C LYS A 113 16.74 -7.14 -18.07
N ILE A 114 16.94 -6.28 -19.07
CA ILE A 114 17.18 -4.83 -18.89
C ILE A 114 16.03 -4.15 -18.14
N LEU A 115 14.78 -4.47 -18.51
CA LEU A 115 13.59 -3.87 -17.92
C LEU A 115 13.32 -4.32 -16.48
N ASN A 116 13.76 -5.53 -16.14
CA ASN A 116 13.55 -6.11 -14.82
C ASN A 116 14.70 -5.86 -13.84
N ASN A 117 15.92 -5.60 -14.34
CA ASN A 117 17.09 -5.29 -13.52
C ASN A 117 16.79 -4.14 -12.54
N SER A 118 16.95 -4.42 -11.25
CA SER A 118 16.87 -3.44 -10.15
C SER A 118 18.13 -2.62 -9.98
N ASP A 119 19.25 -3.10 -10.51
CA ASP A 119 20.59 -2.70 -10.07
C ASP A 119 21.12 -1.47 -10.81
N TYR A 120 20.26 -0.81 -11.60
CA TYR A 120 20.57 0.52 -12.11
C TYR A 120 20.37 1.55 -11.00
N TYR A 121 21.34 1.58 -10.07
CA TYR A 121 21.63 2.72 -9.22
C TYR A 121 22.19 3.83 -10.13
N SER A 122 21.47 4.95 -10.24
CA SER A 122 22.09 6.20 -10.66
C SER A 122 22.65 6.82 -9.39
N GLU A 123 23.97 6.90 -9.30
CA GLU A 123 24.75 7.45 -8.17
C GLU A 123 24.37 8.92 -7.87
N GLU A 124 23.76 9.62 -8.83
CA GLU A 124 23.32 11.02 -8.79
C GLU A 124 22.17 11.34 -7.80
N TRP A 125 21.79 10.41 -6.91
CA TRP A 125 20.75 10.64 -5.88
C TRP A 125 21.24 10.42 -4.44
N GLU A 126 22.54 10.38 -4.20
CA GLU A 126 23.10 10.33 -2.85
C GLU A 126 23.04 11.67 -2.09
N GLU A 127 22.63 12.78 -2.72
CA GLU A 127 22.61 14.09 -2.05
C GLU A 127 21.20 14.70 -1.95
N THR A 128 20.86 15.12 -0.73
CA THR A 128 19.71 15.96 -0.30
C THR A 128 18.33 15.29 -0.18
N ASP A 129 18.09 14.62 0.95
CA ASP A 129 16.82 14.75 1.68
C ASP A 129 17.14 14.68 3.18
N ASP A 130 17.40 15.85 3.75
CA ASP A 130 17.53 16.10 5.18
C ASP A 130 16.17 15.97 5.87
N GLY A 131 15.56 14.77 5.79
CA GLY A 131 14.68 14.18 6.79
C GLY A 131 13.51 15.00 7.37
N THR A 132 13.12 16.13 6.77
CA THR A 132 12.23 17.11 7.42
C THR A 132 10.75 16.78 7.18
N THR A 133 10.43 16.04 6.12
CA THR A 133 9.03 15.78 5.72
C THR A 133 8.34 14.66 6.51
N ALA A 134 9.09 13.85 7.28
CA ALA A 134 8.50 12.80 8.12
C ALA A 134 7.87 13.35 9.41
N THR A 135 8.35 14.49 9.91
CA THR A 135 7.88 15.11 11.15
C THR A 135 6.50 15.78 10.99
N ALA A 136 6.18 16.32 9.81
CA ALA A 136 4.92 17.04 9.57
C ALA A 136 3.67 16.14 9.63
N ARG A 137 3.78 14.85 9.26
CA ARG A 137 2.62 13.93 9.27
C ARG A 137 2.29 13.36 10.65
N THR A 138 3.28 13.26 11.54
CA THR A 138 3.02 12.80 12.92
C THR A 138 2.42 13.92 13.77
N ALA A 139 2.79 15.18 13.53
CA ALA A 139 2.16 16.32 14.20
C ALA A 139 0.66 16.43 13.87
N ALA A 140 0.27 16.28 12.61
CA ALA A 140 -1.14 16.39 12.20
C ALA A 140 -2.06 15.29 12.76
N ALA A 141 -1.53 14.09 13.04
CA ALA A 141 -2.30 12.99 13.64
C ALA A 141 -2.35 13.07 15.18
N SER A 142 -1.39 13.75 15.81
CA SER A 142 -1.37 13.94 17.27
C SER A 142 -2.29 15.07 17.73
N THR A 143 -2.60 16.05 16.89
CA THR A 143 -3.56 17.14 17.23
C THR A 143 -5.02 16.69 17.18
N SER A 144 -5.35 15.56 16.55
CA SER A 144 -6.73 15.04 16.51
C SER A 144 -7.16 14.23 17.74
N ALA A 145 -6.26 14.01 18.71
CA ALA A 145 -6.51 13.13 19.86
C ALA A 145 -6.87 13.86 21.17
N THR A 146 -7.16 15.17 21.13
CA THR A 146 -7.64 15.93 22.30
C THR A 146 -8.94 16.65 21.97
N ARG A 147 -10.06 15.92 21.91
CA ARG A 147 -11.40 16.51 22.01
C ARG A 147 -11.91 16.27 23.42
N THR A 148 -11.48 17.12 24.33
CA THR A 148 -12.12 17.31 25.64
C THR A 148 -13.47 18.00 25.41
N THR A 149 -14.49 17.45 26.04
CA THR A 149 -15.87 17.94 26.09
C THR A 149 -15.94 19.31 26.74
N THR A 150 -16.42 20.34 26.03
CA THR A 150 -17.07 21.52 26.64
C THR A 150 -18.07 22.09 25.64
N ILE A 151 -19.32 22.14 26.08
CA ILE A 151 -20.47 22.75 25.42
C ILE A 151 -20.31 24.26 25.51
N ILE A 152 -20.28 24.97 24.37
CA ILE A 152 -20.61 26.40 24.30
C ILE A 152 -21.38 26.62 23.00
N ASP A 153 -22.66 26.97 23.14
CA ASP A 153 -23.46 27.62 22.11
C ASP A 153 -22.84 28.99 21.79
N SER A 154 -22.62 29.26 20.51
CA SER A 154 -22.53 30.63 19.99
C SER A 154 -22.76 30.58 18.49
N ASP A 155 -23.91 31.12 18.08
CA ASP A 155 -24.23 31.49 16.72
C ASP A 155 -23.10 32.37 16.15
N ASN A 156 -22.62 32.01 14.96
CA ASN A 156 -22.08 33.01 14.05
C ASN A 156 -22.15 32.50 12.62
N ASP A 157 -23.06 33.12 11.87
CA ASP A 157 -23.08 33.13 10.42
C ASP A 157 -21.74 33.63 9.90
N THR A 158 -21.11 32.88 9.00
CA THR A 158 -20.16 33.44 8.05
C THR A 158 -20.22 32.63 6.77
N ASP A 159 -20.95 33.17 5.79
CA ASP A 159 -20.94 32.73 4.41
C ASP A 159 -19.51 32.84 3.85
N ASN A 160 -18.91 31.70 3.50
CA ASN A 160 -17.68 31.64 2.72
C ASN A 160 -17.97 30.97 1.37
N ASN A 161 -18.42 31.77 0.41
CA ASN A 161 -18.50 31.41 -1.00
C ASN A 161 -17.20 31.83 -1.69
N ASN A 162 -16.39 30.87 -2.11
CA ASN A 162 -15.35 31.09 -3.10
C ASN A 162 -15.40 29.98 -4.16
N ASN A 163 -16.25 30.21 -5.17
CA ASN A 163 -16.23 29.51 -6.44
C ASN A 163 -15.29 30.24 -7.39
N ASN A 164 -14.15 29.63 -7.73
CA ASN A 164 -13.30 30.10 -8.82
C ASN A 164 -13.26 29.05 -9.93
N ASN A 165 -14.14 29.26 -10.92
CA ASN A 165 -14.10 28.63 -12.23
C ASN A 165 -13.47 29.64 -13.20
N ASN A 166 -12.34 29.29 -13.82
CA ASN A 166 -11.79 30.09 -14.90
C ASN A 166 -11.49 29.17 -16.10
N ASN A 167 -12.49 29.05 -16.98
CA ASN A 167 -12.33 28.65 -18.37
C ASN A 167 -12.25 29.92 -19.20
N ASN A 168 -11.14 30.14 -19.92
CA ASN A 168 -11.13 31.07 -21.03
C ASN A 168 -10.51 30.41 -22.27
N ASN A 169 -11.41 30.19 -23.23
CA ASN A 169 -11.18 29.81 -24.61
C ASN A 169 -10.77 31.07 -25.39
N MET A 170 -9.74 30.98 -26.24
CA MET A 170 -9.47 32.01 -27.25
C MET A 170 -9.32 31.33 -28.62
N VAL A 171 -10.39 31.46 -29.40
CA VAL A 171 -10.46 31.32 -30.87
C VAL A 171 -10.10 32.72 -31.41
N GLN A 172 -9.22 32.93 -32.40
CA GLN A 172 -9.41 32.79 -33.86
C GLN A 172 -8.09 33.36 -34.51
N LEU A 173 -7.59 32.94 -35.67
CA LEU A 173 -8.04 33.43 -36.99
C LEU A 173 -7.17 32.81 -38.13
N ILE A 174 -7.87 32.48 -39.22
CA ILE A 174 -7.47 32.18 -40.63
C ILE A 174 -6.66 30.91 -40.89
#